data_AF-A0A2L0NDU1-F1
#
_entry.id   AF-A0A2L0NDU1-F1
#
_cell.length_a   1.000
_cell.length_b   1.000
_cell.length_c   1.000
_cell.angle_alpha   90.00
_cell.angle_beta   90.00
_cell.angle_gamma   90.00
#
_symmetry.space_group_name_H-M   'P 1'
#
loop_
_entity.id
_entity.type
_entity.pdbx_description
1 polymer ?
#
loop_
_entity_poly.entity_id
_entity_poly.type
_entity_poly.pdbx_seq_one_letter_code
_entity_poly.pdbx_strand_id
1 'polypeptide(L)'
;MRCVQFRTALSARIDGEPAGLPDRRLDKHVARCGACREWLDRAERLRGAVAGAGAGGPSADWSAKLLASLGGQGDGEQGVDGQGLGGQGLGGDGPGGDGRGADGSAAAGRPGQGNGGPVR
;
A
#
# COMPACT_ATOMS: atom_id res chain seq x y z
N MET A 1 -13.27 26.73 4.85
CA MET A 1 -12.24 26.01 4.08
C MET A 1 -11.16 25.33 4.93
N ARG A 2 -10.43 26.00 5.84
CA ARG A 2 -9.32 25.33 6.56
C ARG A 2 -9.71 24.12 7.41
N CYS A 3 -10.84 24.17 8.11
CA CYS A 3 -11.28 23.08 9.00
C CYS A 3 -11.55 21.76 8.27
N VAL A 4 -11.94 21.79 6.99
CA VAL A 4 -12.17 20.53 6.24
C VAL A 4 -10.88 19.73 6.10
N GLN A 5 -9.77 20.41 5.80
CA GLN A 5 -8.46 19.76 5.63
C GLN A 5 -7.95 19.18 6.95
N PHE A 6 -8.17 19.89 8.07
CA PHE A 6 -7.85 19.37 9.40
C PHE A 6 -8.72 18.16 9.76
N ARG A 7 -10.02 18.16 9.42
CA ARG A 7 -10.90 17.00 9.66
C ARG A 7 -10.48 15.80 8.80
N THR A 8 -10.10 16.00 7.54
CA THR A 8 -9.55 14.92 6.69
C THR A 8 -8.28 14.33 7.29
N ALA A 9 -7.31 15.17 7.67
CA ALA A 9 -6.06 14.71 8.28
C ALA A 9 -6.28 14.02 9.64
N LEU A 10 -7.20 14.55 10.45
CA LEU A 10 -7.60 13.91 11.70
C LEU A 10 -8.26 12.56 11.44
N SER A 11 -9.14 12.42 10.43
CA SER A 11 -9.74 11.14 10.06
C SER A 11 -8.67 10.12 9.67
N ALA A 12 -7.72 10.50 8.81
CA ALA A 12 -6.61 9.62 8.46
C ALA A 12 -5.84 9.16 9.71
N ARG A 13 -5.53 10.07 10.65
CA ARG A 13 -4.90 9.72 11.93
C ARG A 13 -5.75 8.76 12.77
N ILE A 14 -7.07 8.91 12.73
CA ILE A 14 -8.01 8.02 13.41
C ILE A 14 -7.92 6.60 12.81
N ASP A 15 -7.84 6.50 11.49
CA ASP A 15 -7.83 5.23 10.78
C ASP A 15 -6.43 4.57 10.76
N GLY A 16 -5.40 5.25 11.30
CA GLY A 16 -4.01 4.78 11.28
C GLY A 16 -3.27 5.10 9.97
N GLU A 17 -3.88 5.91 9.11
CA GLU A 17 -3.39 6.30 7.80
C GLU A 17 -2.50 7.56 7.86
N PRO A 18 -1.66 7.80 6.83
CA PRO A 18 -0.84 9.00 6.72
C PRO A 18 -1.69 10.28 6.68
N ALA A 19 -1.60 11.11 7.71
CA ALA A 19 -2.44 12.31 7.86
C ALA A 19 -2.13 13.46 6.88
N GLY A 20 -0.99 13.43 6.19
CA GLY A 20 -0.55 14.50 5.27
C GLY A 20 -0.26 15.86 5.93
N LEU A 21 -0.46 15.98 7.24
CA LEU A 21 -0.16 17.14 8.07
C LEU A 21 0.59 16.70 9.35
N PRO A 22 1.57 17.48 9.84
CA PRO A 22 2.25 17.17 11.09
C PRO A 22 1.30 17.17 12.29
N ASP A 23 1.44 16.19 13.20
CA ASP A 23 0.59 16.06 14.38
C ASP A 23 0.55 17.34 15.22
N ARG A 24 1.70 17.97 15.45
CA ARG A 24 1.78 19.25 16.18
C ARG A 24 0.88 20.33 15.57
N ARG A 25 0.69 20.36 14.25
CA ARG A 25 -0.24 21.30 13.60
C ARG A 25 -1.69 20.92 13.85
N LEU A 26 -2.02 19.62 13.82
CA LEU A 26 -3.36 19.13 14.12
C LEU A 26 -3.75 19.45 15.57
N ASP A 27 -2.87 19.14 16.52
CA ASP A 27 -3.12 19.36 17.94
C ASP A 27 -3.28 20.85 18.26
N LYS A 28 -2.42 21.71 17.67
CA LYS A 28 -2.56 23.17 17.78
C LYS A 28 -3.89 23.66 17.23
N HIS A 29 -4.40 23.05 16.16
CA HIS A 29 -5.68 23.43 15.59
C HIS A 29 -6.85 23.02 16.48
N VAL A 30 -6.87 21.78 16.97
CA VAL A 30 -7.91 21.25 17.89
C VAL A 30 -7.94 22.03 19.22
N ALA A 31 -6.77 22.44 19.71
CA ALA A 31 -6.68 23.28 20.91
C ALA A 31 -7.36 24.66 20.71
N ARG A 32 -7.42 25.18 19.49
CA ARG A 32 -7.95 26.52 19.18
C ARG A 32 -9.33 26.52 18.52
N CYS A 33 -9.80 25.39 18.00
CA CYS A 33 -11.06 25.31 17.24
C CYS A 33 -12.03 24.34 17.93
N GLY A 34 -13.05 24.89 18.62
CA GLY A 34 -14.09 24.11 19.29
C GLY A 34 -14.83 23.16 18.35
N ALA A 35 -15.22 23.62 17.17
CA ALA A 35 -15.92 22.80 16.17
C ALA A 35 -15.09 21.63 15.61
N CYS A 36 -13.75 21.68 15.69
CA CYS A 36 -12.89 20.55 15.31
C CYS A 36 -12.64 19.62 16.49
N ARG A 37 -12.64 20.13 17.72
CA ARG A 37 -12.59 19.33 18.95
C ARG A 37 -13.84 18.47 19.10
N GLU A 38 -15.02 19.09 19.03
CA GLU A 38 -16.31 18.38 19.08
C GLU A 38 -16.49 17.36 17.94
N TRP A 39 -15.88 17.65 16.78
CA TRP A 39 -15.88 16.71 15.67
C TRP A 39 -14.97 15.51 15.97
N LEU A 40 -13.76 15.75 16.49
CA LEU A 40 -12.81 14.70 16.84
C LEU A 40 -13.39 13.77 17.92
N ASP A 41 -13.97 14.33 18.98
CA ASP A 41 -14.60 13.56 20.06
C ASP A 41 -15.76 12.68 19.55
N ARG A 42 -16.51 13.14 18.53
CA ARG A 42 -17.57 12.35 17.91
C ARG A 42 -17.00 11.25 17.01
N ALA A 43 -15.97 11.56 16.24
CA ALA A 43 -15.31 10.58 15.36
C ALA A 43 -14.65 9.45 16.17
N GLU A 44 -14.00 9.78 17.29
CA GLU A 44 -13.44 8.80 18.23
C GLU A 44 -14.49 7.88 18.83
N ARG A 45 -15.61 8.43 19.28
CA ARG A 45 -16.75 7.65 19.78
C ARG A 45 -17.33 6.73 18.70
N LEU A 46 -17.52 7.23 17.49
CA LEU A 46 -18.04 6.43 16.37
C LEU A 46 -17.12 5.25 16.06
N ARG A 47 -15.81 5.48 15.96
CA ARG A 47 -14.83 4.42 15.72
C ARG A 47 -14.89 3.32 16.79
N GLY A 48 -14.98 3.71 18.07
CA GLY A 48 -15.10 2.75 19.16
C GLY A 48 -16.39 1.92 19.05
N ALA A 49 -17.52 2.56 18.73
CA ALA A 49 -18.80 1.87 18.54
C ALA A 49 -18.76 0.88 17.36
N VAL A 50 -18.17 1.29 16.22
CA VAL A 50 -18.03 0.44 15.03
C VAL A 50 -17.08 -0.73 15.29
N ALA A 51 -15.94 -0.48 15.94
CA ALA A 51 -14.99 -1.53 16.33
C ALA A 51 -15.64 -2.56 17.26
N GLY A 52 -16.45 -2.11 18.23
CA GLY A 52 -17.20 -2.98 19.13
C GLY A 52 -18.25 -3.82 18.39
N ALA A 53 -19.00 -3.21 17.46
CA ALA A 53 -20.01 -3.92 16.66
C ALA A 53 -19.38 -4.99 15.73
N GLY A 54 -18.16 -4.74 15.24
CA GLY A 54 -17.42 -5.66 14.36
C GLY A 54 -16.62 -6.75 15.08
N ALA A 55 -16.61 -6.79 16.43
CA ALA A 55 -15.79 -7.74 17.19
C ALA A 55 -16.13 -9.22 16.92
N GLY A 56 -17.36 -9.51 16.46
CA GLY A 56 -17.78 -10.85 16.03
C GLY A 56 -17.35 -11.23 14.60
N GLY A 57 -16.66 -10.34 13.89
CA GLY A 57 -16.38 -10.49 12.47
C GLY A 57 -17.62 -10.33 11.57
N PRO A 58 -17.45 -10.44 10.25
CA PRO A 58 -18.58 -10.45 9.32
C PRO A 58 -19.45 -11.70 9.53
N SER A 59 -20.76 -11.56 9.27
CA SER A 59 -21.68 -12.71 9.39
C SER A 59 -21.26 -13.88 8.47
N ALA A 60 -21.56 -15.11 8.90
CA ALA A 60 -21.24 -16.32 8.14
C ALA A 60 -21.92 -16.35 6.77
N ASP A 61 -23.19 -15.92 6.67
CA ASP A 61 -23.93 -15.84 5.41
C ASP A 61 -23.29 -14.84 4.43
N TRP A 62 -22.90 -13.65 4.92
CA TRP A 62 -22.18 -12.68 4.09
C TRP A 62 -20.83 -13.23 3.62
N SER A 63 -20.09 -13.89 4.51
CA SER A 63 -18.79 -14.49 4.20
C SER A 63 -18.92 -15.59 3.15
N ALA A 64 -19.94 -16.45 3.26
CA ALA A 64 -20.22 -17.49 2.28
C ALA A 64 -20.57 -16.90 0.90
N LYS A 65 -21.39 -15.84 0.85
CA LYS A 65 -21.73 -15.13 -0.40
C LYS A 65 -20.51 -14.49 -1.06
N LEU A 66 -19.63 -13.87 -0.28
CA LEU A 66 -18.38 -13.28 -0.78
C LEU A 66 -17.49 -14.35 -1.42
N LEU A 67 -17.28 -15.47 -0.71
CA LEU A 67 -16.43 -16.57 -1.19
C LEU A 67 -16.99 -17.21 -2.46
N ALA A 68 -18.32 -17.40 -2.55
CA ALA A 68 -18.96 -17.89 -3.77
C ALA A 68 -18.77 -16.94 -4.96
N SER A 69 -18.88 -15.62 -4.75
CA SER A 69 -18.67 -14.62 -5.81
C SER A 69 -17.23 -14.61 -6.31
N LEU A 70 -16.25 -14.68 -5.41
CA LEU A 70 -14.83 -14.71 -5.78
C LEU A 70 -14.45 -16.01 -6.49
N GLY A 71 -15.04 -17.14 -6.09
CA GLY A 71 -14.87 -18.44 -6.76
C GLY A 71 -15.35 -18.41 -8.21
N GLY A 72 -16.54 -17.84 -8.48
CA GLY A 72 -17.08 -17.73 -9.85
C GLY A 72 -16.38 -16.69 -10.74
N GLN A 73 -15.51 -15.84 -10.18
CA GLN A 73 -14.67 -14.92 -10.95
C GLN A 73 -13.41 -15.60 -11.53
N GLY A 74 -13.05 -16.79 -11.04
CA GLY A 74 -11.87 -17.55 -11.47
C GLY A 74 -12.06 -18.39 -12.74
N ASP A 75 -13.30 -18.60 -13.18
CA ASP A 75 -13.64 -19.53 -14.27
C ASP A 75 -13.91 -18.82 -15.62
N GLY A 76 -13.36 -17.62 -15.79
CA GLY A 76 -13.46 -16.81 -17.01
C GLY A 76 -12.35 -17.09 -18.02
N GLU A 77 -12.11 -18.35 -18.38
CA GLU A 77 -11.40 -18.67 -19.62
C GLU A 77 -12.26 -18.19 -20.80
N GLN A 78 -11.97 -16.98 -21.30
CA GLN A 78 -12.42 -16.56 -22.62
C GLN A 78 -11.67 -17.39 -23.65
N GLY A 79 -12.18 -18.58 -23.93
CA GLY A 79 -11.89 -19.33 -25.15
C GLY A 79 -12.35 -18.48 -26.33
N VAL A 80 -11.40 -17.76 -26.94
CA VAL A 80 -11.59 -17.14 -28.25
C VAL A 80 -11.48 -18.24 -29.31
N ASP A 81 -12.61 -18.85 -29.64
CA ASP A 81 -12.69 -19.79 -30.75
C ASP A 81 -12.66 -19.05 -32.09
N GLY A 82 -11.62 -19.30 -32.88
CA GLY A 82 -11.56 -19.08 -34.33
C GLY A 82 -10.50 -18.06 -34.78
N GLN A 83 -9.65 -18.31 -35.78
CA GLN A 83 -9.54 -19.39 -36.75
C GLN A 83 -8.07 -19.47 -37.19
N GLY A 84 -7.57 -20.70 -37.35
CA GLY A 84 -6.28 -20.95 -37.98
C GLY A 84 -6.29 -20.59 -39.46
N LEU A 85 -5.26 -19.87 -39.89
CA LEU A 85 -4.82 -19.85 -41.28
C LEU A 85 -3.44 -20.50 -41.32
N GLY A 86 -3.41 -21.71 -41.88
CA GLY A 86 -2.19 -22.45 -42.16
C GLY A 86 -1.31 -21.70 -43.15
N GLY A 87 -0.02 -21.64 -42.82
CA GLY A 87 1.03 -21.00 -43.61
C GLY A 87 2.38 -21.68 -43.37
N GLN A 88 2.44 -22.94 -43.78
CA GLN A 88 3.63 -23.73 -44.12
C GLN A 88 4.86 -22.95 -44.64
N GLY A 89 6.04 -23.22 -44.07
CA GLY A 89 7.24 -23.49 -44.88
C GLY A 89 8.56 -22.75 -44.56
N LEU A 90 9.48 -23.49 -43.92
CA LEU A 90 10.91 -23.72 -44.26
C LEU A 90 11.93 -22.54 -44.33
N GLY A 91 12.99 -22.68 -43.50
CA GLY A 91 14.38 -22.47 -43.94
C GLY A 91 15.21 -21.43 -43.16
N GLY A 92 16.31 -21.87 -42.54
CA GLY A 92 17.39 -20.97 -42.11
C GLY A 92 18.29 -21.48 -40.98
N ASP A 93 19.21 -22.40 -41.31
CA ASP A 93 20.40 -22.71 -40.51
C ASP A 93 21.33 -21.50 -40.35
N GLY A 94 21.93 -21.34 -39.17
CA GLY A 94 23.07 -20.45 -38.95
C GLY A 94 23.59 -20.47 -37.50
N PRO A 95 24.80 -21.00 -37.23
CA PRO A 95 25.46 -20.85 -35.93
C PRO A 95 26.31 -19.57 -35.91
N GLY A 96 26.04 -18.67 -34.95
CA GLY A 96 26.76 -17.39 -34.80
C GLY A 96 27.21 -17.14 -33.37
N GLY A 97 28.50 -17.40 -33.12
CA GLY A 97 29.47 -16.53 -32.43
C GLY A 97 29.15 -15.84 -31.10
N ASP A 98 29.94 -16.24 -30.09
CA ASP A 98 30.75 -15.37 -29.22
C ASP A 98 30.10 -14.35 -28.28
N GLY A 99 30.23 -14.61 -26.98
CA GLY A 99 29.94 -13.64 -25.92
C GLY A 99 30.66 -13.95 -24.61
N ARG A 100 31.97 -13.69 -24.57
CA ARG A 100 32.79 -13.62 -23.34
C ARG A 100 32.38 -12.36 -22.57
N GLY A 101 31.64 -12.52 -21.47
CA GLY A 101 31.34 -11.45 -20.51
C GLY A 101 32.12 -11.67 -19.22
N ALA A 102 33.10 -10.80 -18.97
CA ALA A 102 33.86 -10.71 -17.74
C ALA A 102 33.47 -9.41 -17.03
N ASP A 103 32.90 -9.53 -15.83
CA ASP A 103 32.78 -8.50 -14.81
C ASP A 103 32.72 -9.26 -13.47
N GLY A 104 33.56 -9.01 -12.46
CA GLY A 104 34.18 -7.76 -12.05
C GLY A 104 33.95 -7.62 -10.54
N SER A 105 34.33 -8.62 -9.74
CA SER A 105 34.31 -8.54 -8.27
C SER A 105 35.70 -8.16 -7.75
N ALA A 106 35.83 -6.97 -7.16
CA ALA A 106 36.74 -6.73 -6.02
C ALA A 106 36.56 -5.32 -5.42
N ALA A 107 35.89 -5.31 -4.27
CA ALA A 107 36.21 -4.59 -3.03
C ALA A 107 36.95 -3.25 -3.10
N ALA A 108 36.24 -2.20 -2.69
CA ALA A 108 36.82 -0.94 -2.23
C ALA A 108 37.70 -1.14 -1.00
N GLY A 109 38.97 -0.72 -1.08
CA GLY A 109 39.74 -0.23 0.07
C GLY A 109 39.24 1.17 0.47
N ARG A 110 39.52 1.76 1.62
CA ARG A 110 40.39 1.50 2.78
C ARG A 110 39.91 2.47 3.91
N PRO A 111 40.45 2.36 5.14
CA PRO A 111 39.86 2.94 6.35
C PRO A 111 40.29 4.38 6.66
N GLY A 112 39.41 5.13 7.35
CA GLY A 112 39.69 6.45 7.91
C GLY A 112 39.35 6.50 9.40
N GLN A 113 40.38 6.42 10.24
CA GLN A 113 40.36 6.65 11.69
C GLN A 113 40.09 8.14 12.01
N GLY A 114 39.46 8.41 13.16
CA GLY A 114 39.37 9.76 13.72
C GLY A 114 38.74 9.79 15.11
N ASN A 115 39.59 9.70 16.14
CA ASN A 115 39.27 9.85 17.55
C ASN A 115 38.93 11.30 17.93
N GLY A 116 38.03 11.46 18.90
CA GLY A 116 37.86 12.65 19.73
C GLY A 116 36.62 12.43 20.62
N GLY A 117 36.69 12.17 21.91
CA GLY A 117 37.45 12.80 23.00
C GLY A 117 36.42 12.97 24.15
N PRO A 118 36.81 12.88 25.44
CA PRO A 118 35.84 12.64 26.51
C PRO A 118 35.01 13.88 26.87
N VAL A 119 33.72 13.66 27.10
CA VAL A 119 32.85 14.58 27.83
C VAL A 119 33.21 14.54 29.31
N ARG A 120 33.41 15.73 29.87
CA ARG A 120 33.85 16.01 31.24
C ARG A 120 32.67 16.16 32.18
#